data_AF-A0A494SWI4-F1
#
_entry.id   AF-A0A494SWI4-F1
#
_cell.length_a   1.000
_cell.length_b   1.000
_cell.length_c   1.000
_cell.angle_alpha   90.00
_cell.angle_beta   90.00
_cell.angle_gamma   90.00
#
_symmetry.space_group_name_H-M   'P 1'
#
loop_
_entity.id
_entity.type
_entity.pdbx_description
1 polymer ?
#
loop_
_entity_poly.entity_id
_entity_poly.type
_entity_poly.pdbx_seq_one_letter_code
_entity_poly.pdbx_strand_id
1 'polypeptide(L)'
;MKVAEPRPEHVAAAPRKRNRLRWLKWLAGFALIALLVGEGIYLWPRLHESWQALTEIHWGWLAACIATQAISLSAFGRVQKQLLQAGGVRVRQSKSLSVIYGSTAMALTLPAGQVFSTAFTYRETRRWGASPVVASWQLAISGVIAAAGLAVLGVGGALLVGGSVNTFTLILPIAGVLAIVLAVRYVSAHPQSIRSAARWVLHKVNDFRNLPADAGQERIDEIIEQVQSVQLGKRDAGLTISWSAVHRLADVACLGFACFAVGADPRLSGLLFAFAAAKAVGSVPLAPGGLVVVDATLIALLTSAASISASQAVAAAFVYRAVSFILVAIVGWIVFLVIFRKHQPKDLEYDIALEQREAKELHREKQANLDIPQPPTDRADPEPA
;
A
#
# COMPACT_ATOMS: atom_id res chain seq x y z
N MET A 1 -55.86 44.56 -23.21
CA MET A 1 -54.44 44.15 -23.17
C MET A 1 -54.12 43.82 -21.72
N LYS A 2 -54.06 42.52 -21.36
CA LYS A 2 -53.91 42.06 -19.97
C LYS A 2 -52.42 42.09 -19.58
N VAL A 3 -52.09 42.86 -18.55
CA VAL A 3 -50.76 42.94 -17.94
C VAL A 3 -50.64 41.77 -16.96
N ALA A 4 -49.61 40.94 -17.11
CA ALA A 4 -49.38 39.76 -16.27
C ALA A 4 -48.59 40.14 -15.00
N GLU A 5 -49.08 39.68 -13.84
CA GLU A 5 -48.36 39.76 -12.55
C GLU A 5 -47.20 38.75 -12.47
N PRO A 6 -46.10 39.08 -11.77
CA PRO A 6 -45.01 38.15 -11.51
C PRO A 6 -45.38 37.17 -10.38
N ARG A 7 -45.19 35.86 -10.62
CA ARG A 7 -45.30 34.81 -9.59
C ARG A 7 -44.10 34.85 -8.63
N PRO A 8 -44.29 34.56 -7.33
CA PRO A 8 -43.18 34.45 -6.39
C PRO A 8 -42.33 33.20 -6.69
N GLU A 9 -41.01 33.37 -6.78
CA GLU A 9 -40.07 32.26 -6.90
C GLU A 9 -40.04 31.46 -5.60
N HIS A 10 -40.43 30.19 -5.67
CA HIS A 10 -40.20 29.23 -4.60
C HIS A 10 -38.69 28.99 -4.45
N VAL A 11 -38.11 29.50 -3.36
CA VAL A 11 -36.77 29.12 -2.90
C VAL A 11 -36.76 27.61 -2.66
N ALA A 12 -36.18 26.86 -3.60
CA ALA A 12 -36.01 25.43 -3.49
C ALA A 12 -35.11 25.10 -2.28
N ALA A 13 -35.70 24.50 -1.25
CA ALA A 13 -35.00 24.03 -0.07
C ALA A 13 -33.91 23.00 -0.45
N ALA A 14 -32.67 23.26 -0.05
CA ALA A 14 -31.53 22.37 -0.29
C ALA A 14 -31.76 20.95 0.28
N PRO A 15 -31.38 19.87 -0.44
CA PRO A 15 -31.72 18.51 -0.03
C PRO A 15 -30.89 18.02 1.18
N ARG A 16 -31.56 17.21 2.00
CA ARG A 16 -31.16 16.56 3.26
C ARG A 16 -29.79 15.84 3.22
N LYS A 17 -28.68 16.55 3.44
CA LYS A 17 -27.34 15.94 3.64
C LYS A 17 -27.21 15.08 4.93
N ARG A 18 -28.16 15.15 5.87
CA ARG A 18 -28.07 14.48 7.19
C ARG A 18 -28.33 12.96 7.17
N ASN A 19 -29.04 12.43 6.17
CA ASN A 19 -29.44 11.00 6.15
C ASN A 19 -28.37 10.06 5.57
N ARG A 20 -27.60 10.53 4.57
CA ARG A 20 -26.50 9.76 3.96
C ARG A 20 -25.39 9.40 4.96
N LEU A 21 -25.20 10.26 5.96
CA LEU A 21 -24.20 10.12 7.03
C LEU A 21 -24.55 9.04 8.06
N ARG A 22 -25.84 8.84 8.35
CA ARG A 22 -26.30 7.68 9.12
C ARG A 22 -26.12 6.42 8.29
N TRP A 23 -26.48 6.46 7.01
CA TRP A 23 -26.38 5.31 6.12
C TRP A 23 -24.95 4.80 5.92
N LEU A 24 -23.95 5.69 5.78
CA LEU A 24 -22.53 5.29 5.72
C LEU A 24 -21.99 4.72 7.05
N LYS A 25 -22.45 5.21 8.21
CA LYS A 25 -22.13 4.60 9.51
C LYS A 25 -22.72 3.21 9.63
N TRP A 26 -23.96 3.03 9.18
CA TRP A 26 -24.61 1.73 9.09
C TRP A 26 -23.92 0.82 8.08
N LEU A 27 -23.39 1.35 6.96
CA LEU A 27 -22.63 0.58 5.97
C LEU A 27 -21.26 0.16 6.47
N ALA A 28 -20.52 1.03 7.17
CA ALA A 28 -19.26 0.66 7.81
C ALA A 28 -19.50 -0.36 8.94
N GLY A 29 -20.57 -0.19 9.73
CA GLY A 29 -21.01 -1.16 10.72
C GLY A 29 -21.48 -2.48 10.09
N PHE A 30 -22.17 -2.43 8.96
CA PHE A 30 -22.66 -3.61 8.23
C PHE A 30 -21.53 -4.33 7.51
N ALA A 31 -20.58 -3.61 6.91
CA ALA A 31 -19.36 -4.17 6.35
C ALA A 31 -18.51 -4.82 7.45
N LEU A 32 -18.42 -4.19 8.63
CA LEU A 32 -17.78 -4.76 9.80
C LEU A 32 -18.47 -6.04 10.29
N ILE A 33 -19.80 -6.01 10.44
CA ILE A 33 -20.58 -7.17 10.88
C ILE A 33 -20.50 -8.28 9.82
N ALA A 34 -20.62 -7.97 8.53
CA ALA A 34 -20.50 -8.94 7.45
C ALA A 34 -19.09 -9.55 7.39
N LEU A 35 -18.05 -8.76 7.69
CA LEU A 35 -16.66 -9.25 7.77
C LEU A 35 -16.46 -10.16 8.99
N LEU A 36 -16.91 -9.75 10.17
CA LEU A 36 -16.88 -10.53 11.41
C LEU A 36 -17.69 -11.83 11.29
N VAL A 37 -18.86 -11.77 10.64
CA VAL A 37 -19.74 -12.91 10.41
C VAL A 37 -19.17 -13.81 9.32
N GLY A 38 -18.58 -13.26 8.26
CA GLY A 38 -17.91 -14.03 7.20
C GLY A 38 -16.71 -14.81 7.73
N GLU A 39 -15.84 -14.16 8.50
CA GLU A 39 -14.72 -14.81 9.20
C GLU A 39 -15.24 -15.81 10.25
N GLY A 40 -16.26 -15.42 11.02
CA GLY A 40 -16.90 -16.29 12.01
C GLY A 40 -17.42 -17.58 11.39
N ILE A 41 -18.17 -17.51 10.27
CA ILE A 41 -18.71 -18.67 9.54
C ILE A 41 -17.60 -19.51 8.91
N TYR A 42 -16.57 -18.87 8.35
CA TYR A 42 -15.46 -19.57 7.70
C TYR A 42 -14.61 -20.36 8.72
N LEU A 43 -14.31 -19.75 9.86
CA LEU A 43 -13.54 -20.39 10.92
C LEU A 43 -14.40 -21.29 11.83
N TRP A 44 -15.74 -21.14 11.85
CA TRP A 44 -16.66 -21.90 12.73
C TRP A 44 -16.38 -23.41 12.78
N PRO A 45 -16.18 -24.11 11.65
CA PRO A 45 -15.94 -25.55 11.67
C PRO A 45 -14.60 -25.91 12.33
N ARG A 46 -13.57 -25.06 12.17
CA ARG A 46 -12.22 -25.27 12.76
C ARG A 46 -12.11 -24.74 14.19
N LEU A 47 -12.95 -23.76 14.54
CA LEU A 47 -13.07 -23.19 15.88
C LEU A 47 -13.75 -24.17 16.85
N HIS A 48 -14.66 -25.02 16.37
CA HIS A 48 -15.30 -26.02 17.22
C HIS A 48 -14.28 -27.00 17.82
N GLU A 49 -13.27 -27.41 17.04
CA GLU A 49 -12.15 -28.25 17.51
C GLU A 49 -11.15 -27.48 18.40
N SER A 50 -11.13 -26.14 18.30
CA SER A 50 -10.17 -25.27 19.01
C SER A 50 -10.81 -24.46 20.16
N TRP A 51 -12.07 -24.74 20.50
CA TRP A 51 -12.87 -23.95 21.45
C TRP A 51 -12.26 -23.90 22.86
N GLN A 52 -11.58 -24.96 23.27
CA GLN A 52 -10.85 -25.02 24.54
C GLN A 52 -9.66 -24.04 24.58
N ALA A 53 -8.95 -23.83 23.46
CA ALA A 53 -7.82 -22.90 23.40
C ALA A 53 -8.26 -21.42 23.42
N LEU A 54 -9.49 -21.12 22.99
CA LEU A 54 -10.04 -19.76 23.00
C LEU A 54 -10.76 -19.39 24.29
N THR A 55 -11.17 -20.38 25.09
CA THR A 55 -11.81 -20.13 26.40
C THR A 55 -10.79 -19.74 27.47
N GLU A 56 -9.52 -20.08 27.30
CA GLU A 56 -8.40 -19.70 28.17
C GLU A 56 -7.54 -18.57 27.59
N ILE A 57 -8.15 -17.55 26.95
CA ILE A 57 -7.39 -16.42 26.42
C ILE A 57 -6.71 -15.65 27.56
N HIS A 58 -5.38 -15.53 27.46
CA HIS A 58 -4.59 -14.68 28.34
C HIS A 58 -4.66 -13.21 27.89
N TRP A 59 -5.54 -12.44 28.53
CA TRP A 59 -5.80 -11.03 28.21
C TRP A 59 -4.57 -10.12 28.21
N GLY A 60 -3.56 -10.41 29.04
CA GLY A 60 -2.30 -9.66 29.06
C GLY A 60 -1.53 -9.76 27.73
N TRP A 61 -1.47 -10.96 27.16
CA TRP A 61 -0.85 -11.19 25.85
C TRP A 61 -1.69 -10.62 24.70
N LEU A 62 -3.01 -10.67 24.81
CA LEU A 62 -3.89 -9.99 23.84
C LEU A 62 -3.67 -8.46 23.85
N ALA A 63 -3.53 -7.85 25.02
CA ALA A 63 -3.21 -6.43 25.13
C ALA A 63 -1.83 -6.10 24.54
N ALA A 64 -0.82 -6.96 24.78
CA ALA A 64 0.50 -6.83 24.17
C ALA A 64 0.43 -6.94 22.63
N CYS A 65 -0.36 -7.88 22.10
CA CYS A 65 -0.63 -8.05 20.67
C CYS A 65 -1.19 -6.74 20.06
N ILE A 66 -2.24 -6.17 20.66
CA ILE A 66 -2.82 -4.89 20.23
C ILE A 66 -1.80 -3.75 20.31
N ALA A 67 -1.02 -3.67 21.39
CA ALA A 67 0.00 -2.64 21.56
C ALA A 67 1.09 -2.73 20.48
N THR A 68 1.59 -3.94 20.20
CA THR A 68 2.56 -4.14 19.11
C THR A 68 2.00 -3.81 17.74
N GLN A 69 0.72 -4.09 17.48
CA GLN A 69 0.07 -3.68 16.24
C GLN A 69 0.00 -2.16 16.10
N ALA A 70 -0.31 -1.45 17.19
CA ALA A 70 -0.31 0.01 17.20
C ALA A 70 1.10 0.59 16.99
N ILE A 71 2.13 -0.01 17.59
CA ILE A 71 3.54 0.35 17.37
C ILE A 71 3.92 0.13 15.90
N SER A 72 3.53 -1.01 15.33
CA SER A 72 3.78 -1.37 13.93
C SER A 72 3.26 -0.30 12.97
N LEU A 73 1.97 0.08 13.09
CA LEU A 73 1.37 1.11 12.23
C LEU A 73 1.94 2.51 12.49
N SER A 74 2.27 2.82 13.74
CA SER A 74 2.93 4.08 14.10
C SER A 74 4.31 4.20 13.45
N ALA A 75 5.09 3.13 13.47
CA ALA A 75 6.40 3.06 12.82
C ALA A 75 6.27 3.15 11.30
N PHE A 76 5.26 2.51 10.70
CA PHE A 76 5.02 2.63 9.26
C PHE A 76 4.64 4.06 8.85
N GLY A 77 3.85 4.78 9.66
CA GLY A 77 3.63 6.21 9.48
C GLY A 77 4.91 7.05 9.57
N ARG A 78 5.87 6.67 10.44
CA ARG A 78 7.17 7.36 10.49
C ARG A 78 8.01 7.10 9.24
N VAL A 79 7.98 5.89 8.68
CA VAL A 79 8.63 5.57 7.39
C VAL A 79 8.07 6.47 6.29
N GLN A 80 6.75 6.54 6.13
CA GLN A 80 6.11 7.39 5.12
C GLN A 80 6.49 8.87 5.31
N LYS A 81 6.41 9.38 6.56
CA LYS A 81 6.79 10.75 6.88
C LYS A 81 8.25 11.05 6.52
N GLN A 82 9.17 10.16 6.85
CA GLN A 82 10.60 10.36 6.60
C GLN A 82 10.92 10.37 5.10
N LEU A 83 10.29 9.47 4.33
CA LEU A 83 10.41 9.47 2.87
C LEU A 83 9.88 10.76 2.26
N LEU A 84 8.72 11.25 2.69
CA LEU A 84 8.17 12.52 2.21
C LEU A 84 9.06 13.70 2.59
N GLN A 85 9.63 13.70 3.79
CA GLN A 85 10.56 14.73 4.23
C GLN A 85 11.84 14.77 3.39
N ALA A 86 12.36 13.62 2.97
CA ALA A 86 13.49 13.54 2.04
C ALA A 86 13.12 14.11 0.66
N GLY A 87 11.87 13.94 0.22
CA GLY A 87 11.30 14.58 -0.96
C GLY A 87 10.93 16.06 -0.80
N GLY A 88 11.35 16.72 0.29
CA GLY A 88 11.07 18.12 0.56
C GLY A 88 9.70 18.42 1.17
N VAL A 89 8.88 17.40 1.45
CA VAL A 89 7.50 17.55 1.94
C VAL A 89 7.43 17.25 3.43
N ARG A 90 7.26 18.30 4.25
CA ARG A 90 7.18 18.15 5.72
C ARG A 90 5.74 17.86 6.14
N VAL A 91 5.53 16.68 6.73
CA VAL A 91 4.21 16.22 7.19
C VAL A 91 4.21 15.95 8.69
N ARG A 92 3.13 16.30 9.38
CA ARG A 92 2.95 15.96 10.81
C ARG A 92 2.68 14.47 10.97
N GLN A 93 3.22 13.85 12.02
CA GLN A 93 3.05 12.41 12.27
C GLN A 93 1.57 11.97 12.28
N SER A 94 0.70 12.77 12.89
CA SER A 94 -0.73 12.47 12.93
C SER A 94 -1.37 12.37 11.55
N LYS A 95 -0.93 13.20 10.57
CA LYS A 95 -1.46 13.18 9.20
C LYS A 95 -1.02 11.93 8.46
N SER A 96 0.27 11.60 8.53
CA SER A 96 0.80 10.37 7.93
C SER A 96 0.14 9.14 8.55
N LEU A 97 0.06 9.07 9.88
CA LEU A 97 -0.59 7.96 10.56
C LEU A 97 -2.06 7.79 10.14
N SER A 98 -2.78 8.91 9.95
CA SER A 98 -4.18 8.88 9.48
C SER A 98 -4.31 8.28 8.08
N VAL A 99 -3.38 8.61 7.18
CA VAL A 99 -3.32 8.02 5.83
C VAL A 99 -2.98 6.54 5.90
N ILE A 100 -1.99 6.14 6.72
CA ILE A 100 -1.64 4.73 6.90
C ILE A 100 -2.83 3.92 7.40
N TYR A 101 -3.55 4.39 8.41
CA TYR A 101 -4.74 3.70 8.91
C TYR A 101 -5.85 3.61 7.84
N GLY A 102 -6.14 4.71 7.14
CA GLY A 102 -7.15 4.71 6.07
C GLY A 102 -6.76 3.82 4.89
N SER A 103 -5.50 3.88 4.44
CA SER A 103 -4.99 3.08 3.33
C SER A 103 -4.92 1.60 3.69
N THR A 104 -4.52 1.26 4.93
CA THR A 104 -4.53 -0.12 5.41
C THR A 104 -5.95 -0.66 5.47
N ALA A 105 -6.92 0.10 5.99
CA ALA A 105 -8.32 -0.34 6.00
C ALA A 105 -8.83 -0.63 4.58
N MET A 106 -8.57 0.26 3.60
CA MET A 106 -8.92 0.01 2.20
C MET A 106 -8.25 -1.23 1.62
N ALA A 107 -6.95 -1.42 1.93
CA ALA A 107 -6.17 -2.57 1.50
C ALA A 107 -6.76 -3.89 1.99
N LEU A 108 -7.29 -3.91 3.21
CA LEU A 108 -7.81 -5.10 3.87
C LEU A 108 -9.26 -5.42 3.46
N THR A 109 -10.10 -4.40 3.20
CA THR A 109 -11.54 -4.61 3.05
C THR A 109 -12.08 -4.49 1.63
N LEU A 110 -11.36 -3.88 0.69
CA LEU A 110 -11.85 -3.66 -0.68
C LEU A 110 -11.37 -4.76 -1.65
N PRO A 111 -12.20 -5.16 -2.64
CA PRO A 111 -11.71 -5.94 -3.78
C PRO A 111 -10.66 -5.11 -4.53
N ALA A 112 -9.51 -5.70 -4.84
CA ALA A 112 -8.32 -4.97 -5.30
C ALA A 112 -7.85 -3.87 -4.33
N GLY A 113 -8.03 -4.08 -3.01
CA GLY A 113 -7.73 -3.08 -1.98
C GLY A 113 -6.33 -2.50 -2.03
N GLN A 114 -5.32 -3.26 -2.48
CA GLN A 114 -3.96 -2.75 -2.67
C GLN A 114 -3.90 -1.60 -3.68
N VAL A 115 -4.69 -1.68 -4.77
CA VAL A 115 -4.78 -0.62 -5.79
C VAL A 115 -5.43 0.63 -5.20
N PHE A 116 -6.58 0.47 -4.52
CA PHE A 116 -7.29 1.57 -3.88
C PHE A 116 -6.47 2.24 -2.77
N SER A 117 -5.79 1.45 -1.94
CA SER A 117 -4.91 1.91 -0.88
C SER A 117 -3.72 2.73 -1.43
N THR A 118 -3.10 2.24 -2.50
CA THR A 118 -1.99 2.93 -3.17
C THR A 118 -2.47 4.24 -3.80
N ALA A 119 -3.60 4.22 -4.50
CA ALA A 119 -4.21 5.40 -5.10
C ALA A 119 -4.60 6.44 -4.04
N PHE A 120 -5.21 6.02 -2.93
CA PHE A 120 -5.55 6.89 -1.80
C PHE A 120 -4.29 7.52 -1.19
N THR A 121 -3.26 6.72 -0.94
CA THR A 121 -1.98 7.21 -0.42
C THR A 121 -1.33 8.22 -1.36
N TYR A 122 -1.32 7.94 -2.67
CA TYR A 122 -0.83 8.86 -3.70
C TYR A 122 -1.59 10.19 -3.67
N ARG A 123 -2.93 10.15 -3.66
CA ARG A 123 -3.76 11.37 -3.65
C ARG A 123 -3.49 12.23 -2.42
N GLU A 124 -3.41 11.62 -1.24
CA GLU A 124 -3.18 12.36 0.00
C GLU A 124 -1.78 12.95 0.10
N THR A 125 -0.75 12.24 -0.38
CA THR A 125 0.62 12.80 -0.42
C THR A 125 0.72 13.95 -1.40
N ARG A 126 0.05 13.88 -2.56
CA ARG A 126 -0.07 14.99 -3.53
C ARG A 126 -0.75 16.21 -2.91
N ARG A 127 -1.81 16.01 -2.13
CA ARG A 127 -2.51 17.08 -1.40
C ARG A 127 -1.64 17.77 -0.36
N TRP A 128 -0.61 17.10 0.16
CA TRP A 128 0.36 17.70 1.06
C TRP A 128 1.46 18.49 0.34
N GLY A 129 1.42 18.55 -0.99
CA GLY A 129 2.39 19.29 -1.81
C GLY A 129 3.50 18.43 -2.39
N ALA A 130 3.46 17.10 -2.26
CA ALA A 130 4.39 16.23 -2.97
C ALA A 130 4.18 16.36 -4.47
N SER A 131 5.24 16.47 -5.26
CA SER A 131 5.15 16.37 -6.73
C SER A 131 4.70 14.95 -7.16
N PRO A 132 4.21 14.72 -8.39
CA PRO A 132 3.87 13.37 -8.88
C PRO A 132 5.05 12.41 -8.73
N VAL A 133 6.23 12.96 -9.00
CA VAL A 133 7.52 12.31 -8.92
C VAL A 133 7.83 11.86 -7.50
N VAL A 134 7.76 12.77 -6.53
CA VAL A 134 8.04 12.47 -5.11
C VAL A 134 7.05 11.46 -4.55
N ALA A 135 5.76 11.60 -4.86
CA ALA A 135 4.72 10.68 -4.41
C ALA A 135 4.92 9.26 -4.97
N SER A 136 5.25 9.15 -6.27
CA SER A 136 5.50 7.86 -6.92
C SER A 136 6.78 7.21 -6.40
N TRP A 137 7.85 7.99 -6.22
CA TRP A 137 9.11 7.53 -5.63
C TRP A 137 8.91 7.03 -4.20
N GLN A 138 8.16 7.76 -3.37
CA GLN A 138 7.87 7.35 -1.99
C GLN A 138 7.17 6.00 -1.95
N LEU A 139 6.17 5.78 -2.81
CA LEU A 139 5.46 4.51 -2.90
C LEU A 139 6.36 3.37 -3.35
N ALA A 140 7.19 3.61 -4.37
CA ALA A 140 8.15 2.63 -4.88
C ALA A 140 9.18 2.23 -3.81
N ILE A 141 9.82 3.21 -3.16
CA ILE A 141 10.79 2.96 -2.09
C ILE A 141 10.14 2.26 -0.90
N SER A 142 8.94 2.65 -0.51
CA SER A 142 8.20 1.95 0.55
C SER A 142 7.93 0.48 0.20
N GLY A 143 7.58 0.19 -1.06
CA GLY A 143 7.39 -1.18 -1.56
C GLY A 143 8.69 -1.99 -1.56
N VAL A 144 9.80 -1.39 -1.98
CA VAL A 144 11.13 -2.00 -1.94
C VAL A 144 11.55 -2.33 -0.50
N ILE A 145 11.41 -1.38 0.42
CA ILE A 145 11.70 -1.56 1.84
C ILE A 145 10.83 -2.68 2.43
N ALA A 146 9.56 -2.72 2.05
CA ALA A 146 8.63 -3.75 2.49
C ALA A 146 9.05 -5.15 2.01
N ALA A 147 9.39 -5.29 0.73
CA ALA A 147 9.85 -6.55 0.14
C ALA A 147 11.19 -7.01 0.73
N ALA A 148 12.16 -6.09 0.86
CA ALA A 148 13.45 -6.38 1.49
C ALA A 148 13.28 -6.84 2.95
N GLY A 149 12.42 -6.17 3.72
CA GLY A 149 12.12 -6.57 5.09
C GLY A 149 11.53 -7.98 5.19
N LEU A 150 10.58 -8.34 4.31
CA LEU A 150 10.03 -9.70 4.25
C LEU A 150 11.10 -10.73 3.90
N ALA A 151 11.94 -10.41 2.93
CA ALA A 151 12.96 -11.34 2.47
C ALA A 151 14.03 -11.57 3.55
N VAL A 152 14.45 -10.54 4.29
CA VAL A 152 15.34 -10.69 5.46
C VAL A 152 14.71 -11.55 6.55
N LEU A 153 13.43 -11.32 6.89
CA LEU A 153 12.73 -12.14 7.89
C LEU A 153 12.56 -13.60 7.43
N GLY A 154 12.24 -13.81 6.16
CA GLY A 154 12.07 -15.14 5.58
C GLY A 154 13.36 -15.94 5.54
N VAL A 155 14.46 -15.34 5.06
CA VAL A 155 15.79 -15.96 5.05
C VAL A 155 16.29 -16.20 6.48
N GLY A 156 16.17 -15.20 7.35
CA GLY A 156 16.59 -15.32 8.75
C GLY A 156 15.82 -16.42 9.49
N GLY A 157 14.49 -16.47 9.31
CA GLY A 157 13.65 -17.54 9.85
C GLY A 157 14.05 -18.91 9.30
N ALA A 158 14.17 -19.04 7.98
CA ALA A 158 14.53 -20.30 7.33
C ALA A 158 15.89 -20.85 7.76
N LEU A 159 16.92 -20.00 7.84
CA LEU A 159 18.26 -20.39 8.29
C LEU A 159 18.25 -20.89 9.75
N LEU A 160 17.46 -20.25 10.62
CA LEU A 160 17.36 -20.59 12.03
C LEU A 160 16.48 -21.82 12.31
N VAL A 161 15.58 -22.20 11.39
CA VAL A 161 14.76 -23.42 11.52
C VAL A 161 15.61 -24.68 11.37
N GLY A 162 16.76 -24.62 10.68
CA GLY A 162 17.81 -25.66 10.72
C GLY A 162 17.44 -27.04 10.15
N GLY A 163 16.28 -27.18 9.49
CA GLY A 163 15.88 -28.43 8.83
C GLY A 163 16.59 -28.63 7.48
N SER A 164 16.32 -29.76 6.81
CA SER A 164 16.66 -30.00 5.40
C SER A 164 15.82 -29.09 4.49
N VAL A 165 16.00 -27.78 4.63
CA VAL A 165 15.38 -26.78 3.76
C VAL A 165 16.01 -26.96 2.40
N ASN A 166 15.17 -27.30 1.42
CA ASN A 166 15.56 -27.47 0.04
C ASN A 166 16.41 -26.26 -0.39
N THR A 167 17.55 -26.47 -1.04
CA THR A 167 18.45 -25.40 -1.48
C THR A 167 17.69 -24.31 -2.25
N PHE A 168 16.64 -24.69 -3.00
CA PHE A 168 15.74 -23.77 -3.69
C PHE A 168 14.92 -22.84 -2.78
N THR A 169 14.48 -23.29 -1.59
CA THR A 169 13.74 -22.44 -0.65
C THR A 169 14.63 -21.43 0.09
N LEU A 170 15.95 -21.63 0.08
CA LEU A 170 16.94 -20.64 0.53
C LEU A 170 17.41 -19.73 -0.60
N ILE A 171 17.74 -20.30 -1.77
CA ILE A 171 18.28 -19.56 -2.90
C ILE A 171 17.28 -18.51 -3.39
N LEU A 172 16.00 -18.85 -3.53
CA LEU A 172 15.01 -17.93 -4.08
C LEU A 172 14.85 -16.63 -3.26
N PRO A 173 14.65 -16.67 -1.93
CA PRO A 173 14.55 -15.45 -1.14
C PRO A 173 15.91 -14.72 -0.98
N ILE A 174 17.05 -15.43 -0.93
CA ILE A 174 18.38 -14.79 -0.94
C ILE A 174 18.63 -14.06 -2.26
N ALA A 175 18.33 -14.70 -3.38
CA ALA A 175 18.39 -14.10 -4.72
C ALA A 175 17.42 -12.92 -4.84
N GLY A 176 16.24 -13.00 -4.22
CA GLY A 176 15.29 -11.89 -4.12
C GLY A 176 15.86 -10.70 -3.35
N VAL A 177 16.46 -10.91 -2.18
CA VAL A 177 17.15 -9.84 -1.42
C VAL A 177 18.27 -9.23 -2.27
N LEU A 178 19.12 -10.08 -2.84
CA LEU A 178 20.24 -9.63 -3.67
C LEU A 178 19.76 -8.85 -4.89
N ALA A 179 18.73 -9.33 -5.59
CA ALA A 179 18.15 -8.65 -6.74
C ALA A 179 17.59 -7.27 -6.34
N ILE A 180 16.90 -7.17 -5.19
CA ILE A 180 16.39 -5.88 -4.69
C ILE A 180 17.54 -4.95 -4.32
N VAL A 181 18.55 -5.42 -3.59
CA VAL A 181 19.72 -4.63 -3.19
C VAL A 181 20.49 -4.16 -4.42
N LEU A 182 20.70 -5.05 -5.40
CA LEU A 182 21.37 -4.73 -6.66
C LEU A 182 20.54 -3.77 -7.50
N ALA A 183 19.22 -3.91 -7.57
CA ALA A 183 18.33 -2.99 -8.26
C ALA A 183 18.40 -1.59 -7.62
N VAL A 184 18.30 -1.49 -6.29
CA VAL A 184 18.43 -0.20 -5.57
C VAL A 184 19.80 0.43 -5.82
N ARG A 185 20.89 -0.36 -5.74
CA ARG A 185 22.25 0.13 -6.01
C ARG A 185 22.41 0.55 -7.47
N TYR A 186 21.90 -0.21 -8.41
CA TYR A 186 21.97 0.06 -9.84
C TYR A 186 21.23 1.35 -10.19
N VAL A 187 19.99 1.49 -9.70
CA VAL A 187 19.17 2.72 -9.85
C VAL A 187 19.86 3.93 -9.22
N SER A 188 20.49 3.76 -8.06
CA SER A 188 21.22 4.85 -7.39
C SER A 188 22.53 5.22 -8.07
N ALA A 189 23.20 4.26 -8.73
CA ALA A 189 24.52 4.44 -9.36
C ALA A 189 24.46 4.78 -10.86
N HIS A 190 23.34 4.47 -11.55
CA HIS A 190 23.16 4.72 -12.97
C HIS A 190 21.88 5.51 -13.24
N PRO A 191 21.87 6.82 -12.94
CA PRO A 191 20.71 7.68 -13.17
C PRO A 191 20.34 7.77 -14.66
N GLN A 192 21.31 7.58 -15.55
CA GLN A 192 21.09 7.57 -17.01
C GLN A 192 20.33 6.33 -17.50
N SER A 193 20.43 5.18 -16.81
CA SER A 193 19.66 3.96 -17.15
C SER A 193 18.17 4.13 -16.91
N ILE A 194 17.80 4.89 -15.88
CA ILE A 194 16.41 5.29 -15.61
C ILE A 194 15.90 6.16 -16.76
N ARG A 195 16.74 7.07 -17.27
CA ARG A 195 16.43 7.94 -18.41
C ARG A 195 16.21 7.14 -19.69
N SER A 196 17.04 6.13 -19.96
CA SER A 196 16.88 5.26 -21.14
C SER A 196 15.64 4.36 -21.03
N ALA A 197 15.38 3.78 -19.85
CA ALA A 197 14.18 2.98 -19.63
C ALA A 197 12.90 3.82 -19.70
N ALA A 198 12.90 5.02 -19.12
CA ALA A 198 11.77 5.95 -19.18
C ALA A 198 11.51 6.40 -20.62
N ARG A 199 12.56 6.72 -21.40
CA ARG A 199 12.45 7.02 -22.83
C ARG A 199 11.93 5.84 -23.64
N TRP A 200 12.41 4.62 -23.37
CA TRP A 200 11.91 3.42 -24.05
C TRP A 200 10.43 3.16 -23.79
N VAL A 201 9.99 3.31 -22.53
CA VAL A 201 8.56 3.21 -22.18
C VAL A 201 7.76 4.34 -22.84
N LEU A 202 8.27 5.57 -22.83
CA LEU A 202 7.64 6.72 -23.48
C LEU A 202 7.49 6.48 -24.98
N HIS A 203 8.55 6.01 -25.66
CA HIS A 203 8.50 5.63 -27.07
C HIS A 203 7.42 4.58 -27.30
N LYS A 204 7.37 3.52 -26.50
CA LYS A 204 6.37 2.45 -26.67
C LYS A 204 4.93 2.92 -26.41
N VAL A 205 4.73 3.81 -25.44
CA VAL A 205 3.43 4.42 -25.14
C VAL A 205 3.02 5.42 -26.23
N ASN A 206 3.96 6.20 -26.74
CA ASN A 206 3.74 7.15 -27.83
C ASN A 206 3.44 6.41 -29.14
N ASP A 207 4.16 5.33 -29.43
CA ASP A 207 3.93 4.44 -30.56
C ASP A 207 2.52 3.82 -30.48
N PHE A 208 2.13 3.32 -29.31
CA PHE A 208 0.77 2.82 -29.07
C PHE A 208 -0.32 3.91 -29.16
N ARG A 209 0.02 5.18 -28.93
CA ARG A 209 -0.89 6.33 -28.99
C ARG A 209 -0.80 7.11 -30.30
N ASN A 210 -0.02 6.66 -31.29
CA ASN A 210 0.28 7.38 -32.53
C ASN A 210 0.75 8.83 -32.28
N LEU A 211 1.59 9.02 -31.26
CA LEU A 211 2.25 10.28 -30.93
C LEU A 211 3.72 10.23 -31.38
N PRO A 212 4.35 11.38 -31.69
CA PRO A 212 5.76 11.46 -32.02
C PRO A 212 6.63 10.80 -30.95
N ALA A 213 7.68 10.11 -31.39
CA ALA A 213 8.63 9.39 -30.55
C ALA A 213 9.21 10.28 -29.43
N ASP A 214 9.37 11.58 -29.71
CA ASP A 214 10.05 12.53 -28.82
C ASP A 214 9.10 13.33 -27.93
N ALA A 215 7.78 13.11 -28.08
CA ALA A 215 6.75 13.82 -27.33
C ALA A 215 6.86 13.53 -25.82
N GLY A 216 7.24 14.52 -25.02
CA GLY A 216 7.37 14.41 -23.56
C GLY A 216 8.78 14.08 -23.04
N GLN A 217 9.82 14.07 -23.89
CA GLN A 217 11.20 13.79 -23.45
C GLN A 217 11.77 14.86 -22.49
N GLU A 218 11.54 16.15 -22.76
CA GLU A 218 11.95 17.25 -21.85
C GLU A 218 11.33 17.10 -20.45
N ARG A 219 10.09 16.64 -20.40
CA ARG A 219 9.37 16.43 -19.15
C ARG A 219 9.87 15.22 -18.37
N ILE A 220 10.24 14.14 -19.06
CA ILE A 220 10.96 13.01 -18.45
C ILE A 220 12.29 13.49 -17.88
N ASP A 221 12.99 14.36 -18.61
CA ASP A 221 14.28 14.88 -18.20
C ASP A 221 14.15 15.77 -16.95
N GLU A 222 13.16 16.66 -16.87
CA GLU A 222 12.80 17.44 -15.67
C GLU A 222 12.35 16.55 -14.50
N ILE A 223 11.52 15.53 -14.76
CA ILE A 223 11.07 14.57 -13.76
C ILE A 223 12.27 13.83 -13.16
N ILE A 224 13.21 13.41 -14.01
CA ILE A 224 14.41 12.69 -13.60
C ILE A 224 15.35 13.61 -12.81
N GLU A 225 15.52 14.86 -13.22
CA GLU A 225 16.26 15.85 -12.42
C GLU A 225 15.60 16.08 -11.06
N GLN A 226 14.27 16.14 -11.03
CA GLN A 226 13.53 16.27 -9.77
C GLN A 226 13.70 15.02 -8.89
N VAL A 227 13.70 13.80 -9.44
CA VAL A 227 14.05 12.56 -8.69
C VAL A 227 15.49 12.62 -8.18
N GLN A 228 16.44 13.02 -9.03
CA GLN A 228 17.86 13.07 -8.68
C GLN A 228 18.17 14.12 -7.61
N SER A 229 17.37 15.18 -7.54
CA SER A 229 17.43 16.18 -6.47
C SER A 229 16.94 15.64 -5.12
N VAL A 230 16.15 14.56 -5.10
CA VAL A 230 15.68 13.89 -3.88
C VAL A 230 16.77 12.93 -3.39
N GLN A 231 17.78 13.49 -2.73
CA GLN A 231 18.78 12.70 -2.03
C GLN A 231 18.31 12.43 -0.60
N LEU A 232 17.98 11.17 -0.30
CA LEU A 232 17.92 10.70 1.09
C LEU A 232 19.31 10.87 1.70
N GLY A 233 19.46 11.86 2.58
CA GLY A 233 20.69 11.96 3.38
C GLY A 233 20.94 10.64 4.11
N LYS A 234 22.22 10.24 4.28
CA LYS A 234 22.59 8.97 4.94
C LYS A 234 21.90 8.77 6.30
N ARG A 235 21.66 9.85 7.04
CA ARG A 235 20.92 9.87 8.32
C ARG A 235 19.44 9.56 8.14
N ASP A 236 18.78 10.16 7.15
CA ASP A 236 17.36 9.95 6.87
C ASP A 236 17.09 8.55 6.32
N ALA A 237 18.02 8.02 5.51
CA ALA A 237 18.00 6.62 5.08
C ALA A 237 18.12 5.68 6.29
N GLY A 238 19.07 5.93 7.19
CA GLY A 238 19.25 5.15 8.43
C GLY A 238 17.99 5.16 9.29
N LEU A 239 17.40 6.33 9.54
CA LEU A 239 16.15 6.46 10.30
C LEU A 239 14.98 5.72 9.64
N THR A 240 14.85 5.81 8.32
CA THR A 240 13.79 5.11 7.57
C THR A 240 13.94 3.59 7.71
N ILE A 241 15.16 3.08 7.61
CA ILE A 241 15.47 1.66 7.81
C ILE A 241 15.17 1.23 9.25
N SER A 242 15.56 2.03 10.25
CA SER A 242 15.24 1.75 11.65
C SER A 242 13.74 1.69 11.90
N TRP A 243 12.97 2.66 11.40
CA TRP A 243 11.50 2.63 11.55
C TRP A 243 10.86 1.47 10.79
N SER A 244 11.39 1.09 9.64
CA SER A 244 10.95 -0.10 8.92
C SER A 244 11.21 -1.37 9.73
N ALA A 245 12.40 -1.49 10.34
CA ALA A 245 12.73 -2.62 11.21
C ALA A 245 11.78 -2.68 12.42
N VAL A 246 11.50 -1.55 13.07
CA VAL A 246 10.52 -1.48 14.18
C VAL A 246 9.14 -1.91 13.71
N HIS A 247 8.67 -1.42 12.56
CA HIS A 247 7.38 -1.83 11.98
C HIS A 247 7.32 -3.36 11.79
N ARG A 248 8.35 -3.94 11.19
CA ARG A 248 8.41 -5.38 10.88
C ARG A 248 8.50 -6.24 12.13
N LEU A 249 9.39 -5.89 13.07
CA LEU A 249 9.55 -6.62 14.31
C LEU A 249 8.29 -6.53 15.18
N ALA A 250 7.62 -5.38 15.21
CA ALA A 250 6.36 -5.22 15.92
C ALA A 250 5.23 -6.06 15.28
N ASP A 251 5.19 -6.20 13.95
CA ASP A 251 4.19 -7.02 13.25
C ASP A 251 4.44 -8.53 13.50
N VAL A 252 5.70 -8.97 13.55
CA VAL A 252 6.06 -10.34 13.97
C VAL A 252 5.71 -10.56 15.46
N ALA A 253 6.04 -9.60 16.32
CA ALA A 253 5.73 -9.69 17.75
C ALA A 253 4.22 -9.74 18.00
N CYS A 254 3.41 -9.04 17.18
CA CYS A 254 1.95 -9.14 17.20
C CYS A 254 1.48 -10.58 16.97
N LEU A 255 2.06 -11.29 16.00
CA LEU A 255 1.79 -12.72 15.78
C LEU A 255 2.27 -13.58 16.95
N GLY A 256 3.47 -13.33 17.48
CA GLY A 256 3.99 -14.06 18.65
C GLY A 256 3.11 -13.91 19.89
N PHE A 257 2.67 -12.68 20.19
CA PHE A 257 1.74 -12.42 21.29
C PHE A 257 0.35 -13.01 21.05
N ALA A 258 -0.08 -13.16 19.78
CA ALA A 258 -1.29 -13.92 19.47
C ALA A 258 -1.14 -15.41 19.79
N CYS A 259 0.04 -16.01 19.56
CA CYS A 259 0.33 -17.38 20.00
C CYS A 259 0.33 -17.50 21.53
N PHE A 260 1.01 -16.60 22.23
CA PHE A 260 1.02 -16.61 23.71
C PHE A 260 -0.37 -16.36 24.32
N ALA A 261 -1.23 -15.57 23.64
CA ALA A 261 -2.60 -15.32 24.09
C ALA A 261 -3.46 -16.59 24.13
N VAL A 262 -3.15 -17.60 23.31
CA VAL A 262 -3.85 -18.89 23.26
C VAL A 262 -3.07 -20.02 23.94
N GLY A 263 -2.06 -19.66 24.77
CA GLY A 263 -1.25 -20.61 25.52
C GLY A 263 -0.25 -21.40 24.68
N ALA A 264 0.07 -20.95 23.47
CA ALA A 264 1.07 -21.60 22.61
C ALA A 264 2.46 -20.99 22.84
N ASP A 265 3.50 -21.81 22.70
CA ASP A 265 4.91 -21.39 22.81
C ASP A 265 5.64 -21.65 21.48
N PRO A 266 5.56 -20.72 20.51
CA PRO A 266 6.10 -20.91 19.18
C PRO A 266 7.62 -20.76 19.15
N ARG A 267 8.30 -21.63 18.42
CA ARG A 267 9.72 -21.41 18.09
C ARG A 267 9.87 -20.13 17.27
N LEU A 268 10.74 -19.22 17.74
CA LEU A 268 10.96 -17.92 17.11
C LEU A 268 11.37 -18.02 15.63
N SER A 269 12.20 -19.00 15.28
CA SER A 269 12.65 -19.23 13.90
C SER A 269 11.49 -19.59 12.97
N GLY A 270 10.61 -20.50 13.42
CA GLY A 270 9.40 -20.89 12.73
C GLY A 270 8.38 -19.75 12.62
N LEU A 271 8.24 -18.95 13.66
CA LEU A 271 7.37 -17.77 13.70
C LEU A 271 7.77 -16.74 12.63
N LEU A 272 9.08 -16.42 12.55
CA LEU A 272 9.63 -15.50 11.55
C LEU A 272 9.39 -16.01 10.13
N PHE A 273 9.65 -17.29 9.89
CA PHE A 273 9.45 -17.92 8.59
C PHE A 273 7.98 -17.95 8.18
N ALA A 274 7.10 -18.39 9.09
CA ALA A 274 5.65 -18.45 8.87
C ALA A 274 5.09 -17.06 8.53
N PHE A 275 5.48 -16.05 9.30
CA PHE A 275 5.07 -14.67 9.07
C PHE A 275 5.52 -14.16 7.69
N ALA A 276 6.79 -14.34 7.34
CA ALA A 276 7.34 -13.88 6.08
C ALA A 276 6.67 -14.56 4.88
N ALA A 277 6.50 -15.88 4.93
CA ALA A 277 5.85 -16.65 3.88
C ALA A 277 4.37 -16.25 3.71
N ALA A 278 3.62 -16.13 4.81
CA ALA A 278 2.22 -15.71 4.77
C ALA A 278 2.05 -14.31 4.16
N LYS A 279 2.89 -13.34 4.56
CA LYS A 279 2.88 -11.98 3.98
C LYS A 279 3.31 -11.97 2.51
N ALA A 280 4.27 -12.80 2.11
CA ALA A 280 4.69 -12.93 0.72
C ALA A 280 3.58 -13.48 -0.16
N VAL A 281 2.90 -14.54 0.27
CA VAL A 281 1.72 -15.10 -0.43
C VAL A 281 0.61 -14.06 -0.53
N GLY A 282 0.36 -13.30 0.52
CA GLY A 282 -0.65 -12.24 0.53
C GLY A 282 -0.34 -11.03 -0.36
N SER A 283 0.88 -10.91 -0.88
CA SER A 283 1.26 -9.83 -1.79
C SER A 283 0.82 -10.07 -3.24
N VAL A 284 0.40 -11.30 -3.59
CA VAL A 284 -0.06 -11.64 -4.93
C VAL A 284 -1.51 -11.14 -5.13
N PRO A 285 -1.79 -10.27 -6.11
CA PRO A 285 -3.09 -9.60 -6.27
C PRO A 285 -4.28 -10.51 -6.67
N LEU A 286 -4.05 -11.81 -6.86
CA LEU A 286 -5.01 -12.72 -7.52
C LEU A 286 -6.15 -13.21 -6.62
N ALA A 287 -6.14 -12.92 -5.32
CA ALA A 287 -7.22 -13.30 -4.40
C ALA A 287 -7.73 -12.10 -3.58
N PRO A 288 -9.03 -11.73 -3.66
CA PRO A 288 -9.59 -10.67 -2.83
C PRO A 288 -9.42 -11.03 -1.34
N GLY A 289 -8.69 -10.17 -0.61
CA GLY A 289 -8.39 -10.32 0.82
C GLY A 289 -7.30 -11.34 1.16
N GLY A 290 -6.78 -12.12 0.20
CA GLY A 290 -5.78 -13.17 0.45
C GLY A 290 -6.23 -14.24 1.45
N LEU A 291 -7.49 -14.22 1.89
CA LEU A 291 -7.88 -14.73 3.20
C LEU A 291 -7.58 -16.22 3.35
N VAL A 292 -7.99 -17.02 2.36
CA VAL A 292 -7.88 -18.48 2.39
C VAL A 292 -6.44 -18.97 2.26
N VAL A 293 -5.68 -18.44 1.30
CA VAL A 293 -4.32 -18.93 1.01
C VAL A 293 -3.33 -18.45 2.07
N VAL A 294 -3.48 -17.21 2.53
CA VAL A 294 -2.62 -16.64 3.58
C VAL A 294 -2.86 -17.37 4.91
N ASP A 295 -4.10 -17.67 5.27
CA ASP A 295 -4.41 -18.42 6.50
C ASP A 295 -3.91 -19.84 6.47
N ALA A 296 -4.18 -20.55 5.37
CA ALA A 296 -3.70 -21.91 5.22
C ALA A 296 -2.16 -21.95 5.33
N THR A 297 -1.47 -21.00 4.69
CA THR A 297 -0.01 -20.86 4.76
C THR A 297 0.44 -20.59 6.19
N LEU A 298 -0.18 -19.62 6.87
CA LEU A 298 0.19 -19.23 8.23
C LEU A 298 -0.03 -20.38 9.22
N ILE A 299 -1.20 -21.01 9.19
CA ILE A 299 -1.55 -22.14 10.08
C ILE A 299 -0.62 -23.33 9.82
N ALA A 300 -0.38 -23.69 8.55
CA ALA A 300 0.49 -24.81 8.20
C ALA A 300 1.94 -24.58 8.67
N LEU A 301 2.46 -23.36 8.51
CA LEU A 301 3.84 -23.04 8.91
C LEU A 301 3.98 -22.80 10.41
N LEU A 302 2.97 -22.29 11.10
CA LEU A 302 2.95 -22.27 12.56
C LEU A 302 2.98 -23.71 13.12
N THR A 303 2.19 -24.61 12.54
CA THR A 303 2.16 -26.01 12.97
C THR A 303 3.49 -26.72 12.70
N SER A 304 4.03 -26.58 11.48
CA SER A 304 5.22 -27.33 11.04
C SER A 304 6.55 -26.69 11.45
N ALA A 305 6.71 -25.38 11.25
CA ALA A 305 7.97 -24.68 11.49
C ALA A 305 8.04 -24.08 12.90
N ALA A 306 6.95 -23.53 13.43
CA ALA A 306 6.92 -23.00 14.79
C ALA A 306 6.60 -24.06 15.87
N SER A 307 6.29 -25.29 15.44
CA SER A 307 6.06 -26.48 16.27
C SER A 307 4.98 -26.32 17.33
N ILE A 308 3.90 -25.61 17.02
CA ILE A 308 2.71 -25.53 17.89
C ILE A 308 1.61 -26.47 17.36
N SER A 309 0.62 -26.83 18.19
CA SER A 309 -0.44 -27.73 17.74
C SER A 309 -1.30 -27.08 16.65
N ALA A 310 -1.97 -27.90 15.82
CA ALA A 310 -2.85 -27.38 14.76
C ALA A 310 -3.99 -26.52 15.34
N SER A 311 -4.58 -26.93 16.48
CA SER A 311 -5.62 -26.17 17.17
C SER A 311 -5.09 -24.83 17.70
N GLN A 312 -3.90 -24.81 18.29
CA GLN A 312 -3.22 -23.58 18.72
C GLN A 312 -2.88 -22.67 17.53
N ALA A 313 -2.43 -23.23 16.41
CA ALA A 313 -2.12 -22.45 15.20
C ALA A 313 -3.38 -21.78 14.62
N VAL A 314 -4.51 -22.48 14.57
CA VAL A 314 -5.80 -21.92 14.16
C VAL A 314 -6.24 -20.81 15.10
N ALA A 315 -6.19 -21.05 16.42
CA ALA A 315 -6.59 -20.07 17.43
C ALA A 315 -5.68 -18.82 17.39
N ALA A 316 -4.37 -19.00 17.27
CA ALA A 316 -3.41 -17.90 17.16
C ALA A 316 -3.60 -17.09 15.87
N ALA A 317 -3.82 -17.76 14.73
CA ALA A 317 -4.11 -17.08 13.47
C ALA A 317 -5.40 -16.25 13.56
N PHE A 318 -6.42 -16.77 14.24
CA PHE A 318 -7.67 -16.05 14.50
C PHE A 318 -7.44 -14.80 15.37
N VAL A 319 -6.74 -14.93 16.51
CA VAL A 319 -6.42 -13.78 17.38
C VAL A 319 -5.60 -12.74 16.63
N TYR A 320 -4.57 -13.18 15.89
CA TYR A 320 -3.76 -12.29 15.08
C TYR A 320 -4.59 -11.56 14.03
N ARG A 321 -5.56 -12.20 13.38
CA ARG A 321 -6.48 -11.53 12.45
C ARG A 321 -7.45 -10.57 13.11
N ALA A 322 -8.01 -10.94 14.26
CA ALA A 322 -8.87 -10.05 15.02
C ALA A 322 -8.16 -8.71 15.32
N VAL A 323 -6.86 -8.78 15.64
CA VAL A 323 -6.05 -7.59 15.95
C VAL A 323 -5.49 -6.92 14.69
N SER A 324 -4.77 -7.65 13.84
CA SER A 324 -4.00 -7.07 12.72
C SER A 324 -4.85 -6.72 11.49
N PHE A 325 -5.99 -7.39 11.33
CA PHE A 325 -6.89 -7.21 10.19
C PHE A 325 -8.18 -6.50 10.60
N ILE A 326 -8.98 -7.12 11.47
CA ILE A 326 -10.32 -6.62 11.82
C ILE A 326 -10.22 -5.30 12.58
N LEU A 327 -9.51 -5.28 13.71
CA LEU A 327 -9.39 -4.07 14.54
C LEU A 327 -8.74 -2.92 13.76
N VAL A 328 -7.70 -3.20 12.97
CA VAL A 328 -7.06 -2.18 12.12
C VAL A 328 -8.03 -1.64 11.07
N ALA A 329 -8.83 -2.50 10.42
CA ALA A 329 -9.85 -2.06 9.46
C ALA A 329 -10.90 -1.17 10.14
N ILE A 330 -11.40 -1.53 11.33
CA ILE A 330 -12.34 -0.72 12.11
C ILE A 330 -11.74 0.65 12.39
N VAL A 331 -10.56 0.68 13.02
CA VAL A 331 -9.90 1.92 13.42
C VAL A 331 -9.60 2.76 12.19
N GLY A 332 -9.13 2.16 11.09
CA GLY A 332 -8.83 2.85 9.86
C GLY A 332 -10.04 3.46 9.17
N TRP A 333 -11.17 2.75 9.11
CA TRP A 333 -12.42 3.31 8.61
C TRP A 333 -12.98 4.43 9.51
N ILE A 334 -12.86 4.30 10.83
CA ILE A 334 -13.22 5.39 11.76
C ILE A 334 -12.36 6.63 11.50
N VAL A 335 -11.04 6.46 11.41
CA VAL A 335 -10.09 7.54 11.09
C VAL A 335 -10.42 8.16 9.74
N PHE A 336 -10.66 7.34 8.72
CA PHE A 336 -11.04 7.78 7.37
C PHE A 336 -12.31 8.67 7.41
N LEU A 337 -13.38 8.17 8.03
CA LEU A 337 -14.67 8.85 8.10
C LEU A 337 -14.66 10.10 8.99
N VAL A 338 -13.79 10.18 9.98
CA VAL A 338 -13.70 11.35 10.88
C VAL A 338 -12.84 12.45 10.25
N ILE A 339 -11.68 12.09 9.71
CA ILE A 339 -10.65 13.06 9.29
C ILE A 339 -10.87 13.53 7.84
N PHE A 340 -11.13 12.60 6.92
CA PHE A 340 -11.16 12.91 5.49
C PHE A 340 -12.54 13.36 4.99
N ARG A 341 -13.59 13.18 5.82
CA ARG A 341 -14.96 13.62 5.51
C ARG A 341 -15.15 15.13 5.37
N LYS A 342 -14.32 15.96 5.99
CA LYS A 342 -14.45 17.43 5.91
C LYS A 342 -14.04 18.02 4.56
N HIS A 343 -13.40 17.25 3.68
CA HIS A 343 -12.85 17.78 2.44
C HIS A 343 -13.70 17.51 1.19
N GLN A 344 -14.77 16.69 1.23
CA GLN A 344 -15.47 16.20 0.02
C GLN A 344 -15.83 17.22 -1.08
N PRO A 345 -16.32 18.45 -0.79
CA PRO A 345 -16.56 19.45 -1.83
C PRO A 345 -15.25 19.97 -2.46
N LYS A 346 -14.23 20.22 -1.62
CA LYS A 346 -12.90 20.64 -2.06
C LYS A 346 -12.10 19.49 -2.68
N ASP A 347 -12.39 18.25 -2.29
CA ASP A 347 -11.79 17.04 -2.85
C ASP A 347 -12.19 16.86 -4.30
N LEU A 348 -13.49 17.00 -4.61
CA LEU A 348 -13.97 16.90 -5.97
C LEU A 348 -13.44 18.06 -6.82
N GLU A 349 -13.43 19.28 -6.29
CA GLU A 349 -12.90 20.46 -6.97
C GLU A 349 -11.38 20.37 -7.20
N TYR A 350 -10.63 19.85 -6.23
CA TYR A 350 -9.20 19.59 -6.38
C TYR A 350 -8.92 18.44 -7.35
N ASP A 351 -9.68 17.34 -7.30
CA ASP A 351 -9.55 16.19 -8.19
C ASP A 351 -9.85 16.63 -9.64
N ILE A 352 -10.92 17.41 -9.85
CA ILE A 352 -11.23 18.03 -11.15
C ILE A 352 -10.12 19.00 -11.57
N ALA A 353 -9.61 19.84 -10.66
CA ALA A 353 -8.54 20.78 -10.99
C ALA A 353 -7.21 20.07 -11.32
N LEU A 354 -6.93 18.92 -10.68
CA LEU A 354 -5.78 18.09 -10.97
C LEU A 354 -5.93 17.42 -12.35
N GLU A 355 -7.06 16.75 -12.59
CA GLU A 355 -7.38 16.14 -13.89
C GLU A 355 -7.40 17.19 -15.01
N GLN A 356 -7.92 18.38 -14.76
CA GLN A 356 -7.91 19.48 -15.72
C GLN A 356 -6.51 20.03 -15.95
N ARG A 357 -5.64 20.09 -14.94
CA ARG A 357 -4.24 20.49 -15.13
C ARG A 357 -3.50 19.45 -15.94
N GLU A 358 -3.64 18.18 -15.60
CA GLU A 358 -3.04 17.07 -16.34
C GLU A 358 -3.57 17.02 -17.79
N ALA A 359 -4.89 17.21 -17.99
CA ALA A 359 -5.49 17.26 -19.31
C ALA A 359 -5.09 18.52 -20.11
N LYS A 360 -5.02 19.69 -19.47
CA LYS A 360 -4.55 20.93 -20.13
C LYS A 360 -3.09 20.84 -20.50
N GLU A 361 -2.27 20.23 -19.66
CA GLU A 361 -0.87 19.97 -19.97
C GLU A 361 -0.75 18.99 -21.14
N LEU A 362 -1.49 17.88 -21.13
CA LEU A 362 -1.58 16.95 -22.26
C LEU A 362 -2.07 17.62 -23.56
N HIS A 363 -3.05 18.53 -23.47
CA HIS A 363 -3.56 19.26 -24.63
C HIS A 363 -2.57 20.31 -25.15
N ARG A 364 -1.88 21.03 -24.25
CA ARG A 364 -0.83 21.97 -24.61
C ARG A 364 0.34 21.25 -25.27
N GLU A 365 0.69 20.07 -24.77
CA GLU A 365 1.68 19.16 -25.38
C GLU A 365 1.23 18.70 -26.77
N LYS A 366 -0.06 18.35 -26.95
CA LYS A 366 -0.61 17.94 -28.25
C LYS A 366 -0.60 19.09 -29.28
N GLN A 367 -0.87 20.32 -28.84
CA GLN A 367 -0.80 21.52 -29.69
C GLN A 367 0.64 21.91 -30.03
N ALA A 368 1.55 21.91 -29.05
CA ALA A 368 2.97 22.21 -29.30
C ALA A 368 3.60 21.21 -30.30
N ASN A 369 3.13 19.96 -30.31
CA ASN A 369 3.57 18.95 -31.28
C ASN A 369 2.99 19.11 -32.69
N LEU A 370 1.83 19.76 -32.83
CA LEU A 370 1.20 20.03 -34.13
C LEU A 370 1.81 21.26 -34.83
N ASP A 371 2.39 22.19 -34.06
CA ASP A 371 3.00 23.43 -34.56
C ASP A 371 4.48 23.27 -34.98
N ILE A 372 5.06 22.06 -34.91
CA ILE A 372 6.42 21.80 -35.42
C ILE A 372 6.38 21.76 -36.95
N PRO A 373 7.04 22.70 -37.67
CA PRO A 373 7.02 22.71 -39.13
C PRO A 373 7.67 21.43 -39.67
N GLN A 374 6.96 20.70 -40.54
CA GLN A 374 7.53 19.54 -41.24
C GLN A 374 8.72 20.02 -42.09
N PRO A 375 9.89 19.36 -42.02
CA PRO A 375 11.01 19.71 -42.88
C PRO A 375 10.61 19.49 -44.34
N PRO A 376 11.05 20.35 -45.28
CA PRO A 376 10.68 20.22 -46.68
C PRO A 376 11.15 18.85 -47.19
N THR A 377 10.20 18.03 -47.65
CA THR A 377 10.49 16.79 -48.37
C THR A 377 11.19 17.13 -49.67
N ASP A 378 12.51 17.06 -49.66
CA ASP A 378 13.33 17.14 -50.87
C ASP A 378 13.16 15.82 -51.64
N ARG A 379 12.17 15.81 -52.56
CA ARG A 379 12.03 14.74 -53.54
C ARG A 379 13.10 14.98 -54.61
N ALA A 380 14.30 14.44 -54.38
CA ALA A 380 15.24 14.21 -55.45
C ALA A 380 14.77 12.98 -56.25
N ASP A 381 14.17 13.23 -57.42
CA ASP A 381 13.94 12.21 -58.44
C ASP A 381 15.31 11.64 -58.90
N PRO A 382 15.49 10.31 -58.98
CA PRO A 382 16.69 9.75 -59.58
C PRO A 382 16.58 9.83 -61.11
N GLU A 383 17.46 10.63 -61.72
CA GLU A 383 17.66 10.68 -63.17
C GLU A 383 18.35 9.37 -63.64
N PRO A 384 17.87 8.70 -64.71
CA PRO A 384 18.46 7.45 -65.17
C PRO A 384 19.62 7.70 -66.15
N ALA A 385 20.77 7.08 -65.88
CA ALA A 385 21.83 6.83 -66.86
C ALA A 385 22.42 5.43 -66.66
#